data_AF-A0A1C5XU29-F1
#
_entry.id   AF-A0A1C5XU29-F1
#
_cell.length_a   1.000
_cell.length_b   1.000
_cell.length_c   1.000
_cell.angle_alpha   90.00
_cell.angle_beta   90.00
_cell.angle_gamma   90.00
#
_symmetry.space_group_name_H-M   'P 1'
#
loop_
_entity.id
_entity.type
_entity.pdbx_description
1 polymer ?
#
loop_
_entity_poly.entity_id
_entity_poly.type
_entity_poly.pdbx_seq_one_letter_code
_entity_poly.pdbx_strand_id
1 'polypeptide(L)'
;MKTMKLHSFIIALLSVVFFASCNKEDIYPTFSFDANGECYIPDAANISTEEFESSVVGYGWKHVITYEIGSDGKCSTKDYYEDLVGGGPSQYYFESSESLKEYMYVDAFPAHGYHTYAYDYEDGNRVSQNGYLVMRIVSLKGDIMKIIDFLGIRADGVKIYGYSTYKRMNSKELKEIQNAYPDDLSNIKSLTTSINDEVNIISGNEFEFDVLSYNDLYSVKARNEESCEITCDGDHVKIKLLTNGAYITVSDRFRHFEFSLFSTDEDMEPKGTDIYDLSYNEVIFNKNMKFIEPSENRPLSYENSSIETTTRDGYAGSTISHYNRSYMLVVDTDKKARLIHLQNGRLYLKELLPKETLQTLIEKGNGSSISYKLELTTADRRVFQVLPFKVTYKEEF
;
A
#
# COMPACT_ATOMS: atom_id res chain seq x y z
N MET A 1 17.33 -55.49 50.60
CA MET A 1 16.37 -55.39 49.48
C MET A 1 16.25 -53.90 49.15
N LYS A 2 17.00 -53.40 48.15
CA LYS A 2 16.53 -53.16 46.77
C LYS A 2 15.42 -52.08 46.78
N THR A 3 15.59 -50.87 46.24
CA THR A 3 16.38 -50.44 45.07
C THR A 3 16.74 -48.96 45.13
N MET A 4 17.99 -48.68 44.75
CA MET A 4 18.60 -47.37 44.50
C MET A 4 18.21 -46.80 43.12
N LYS A 5 18.33 -45.47 43.02
CA LYS A 5 18.76 -44.66 41.84
C LYS A 5 17.98 -44.81 40.52
N LEU A 6 17.28 -43.74 40.11
CA LEU A 6 17.32 -43.28 38.71
C LEU A 6 16.82 -41.84 38.44
N HIS A 7 16.83 -40.87 39.36
CA HIS A 7 16.27 -39.53 39.05
C HIS A 7 17.17 -38.34 39.45
N SER A 8 18.49 -38.53 39.46
CA SER A 8 19.45 -37.45 39.75
C SER A 8 20.61 -37.35 38.75
N PHE A 9 20.42 -37.71 37.48
CA PHE A 9 21.53 -37.69 36.51
C PHE A 9 21.23 -37.21 35.08
N ILE A 10 20.11 -36.54 34.78
CA ILE A 10 19.85 -35.98 33.43
C ILE A 10 19.26 -34.55 33.50
N ILE A 11 19.73 -33.70 34.41
CA ILE A 11 19.45 -32.23 34.39
C ILE A 11 20.73 -31.40 34.59
N ALA A 12 21.91 -32.04 34.51
CA ALA A 12 23.21 -31.36 34.64
C ALA A 12 24.22 -31.84 33.58
N LEU A 13 23.76 -32.03 32.34
CA LEU A 13 24.63 -32.33 31.20
C LEU A 13 24.12 -31.70 29.90
N LEU A 14 23.92 -30.38 29.90
CA LEU A 14 23.77 -29.56 28.69
C LEU A 14 23.96 -28.08 29.05
N SER A 15 25.09 -27.75 29.69
CA SER A 15 25.43 -26.36 30.04
C SER A 15 26.94 -26.08 30.07
N VAL A 16 27.75 -26.94 29.45
CA VAL A 16 29.18 -26.66 29.24
C VAL A 16 29.59 -27.22 27.87
N VAL A 17 29.12 -26.57 26.81
CA VAL A 17 29.95 -26.47 25.61
C VAL A 17 30.81 -25.24 25.85
N PHE A 18 32.08 -25.48 26.13
CA PHE A 18 33.11 -24.47 26.24
C PHE A 18 32.98 -23.48 25.08
N PHE A 19 32.83 -22.20 25.41
CA PHE A 19 33.31 -21.12 24.57
C PHE A 19 34.82 -21.27 24.44
N ALA A 20 35.27 -22.15 23.55
CA ALA A 20 36.50 -21.91 22.83
C ALA A 20 36.18 -20.78 21.83
N SER A 21 36.20 -19.55 22.33
CA SER A 21 36.41 -18.36 21.49
C SER A 21 37.82 -18.48 20.91
N CYS A 22 37.95 -19.33 19.89
CA CYS A 22 38.86 -19.03 18.81
C CYS A 22 38.18 -17.90 18.04
N ASN A 23 38.59 -16.65 18.31
CA ASN A 23 38.53 -15.59 17.32
C ASN A 23 39.34 -16.07 16.10
N LYS A 24 38.74 -16.91 15.26
CA LYS A 24 39.00 -16.79 13.83
C LYS A 24 38.22 -15.56 13.46
N GLU A 25 38.92 -14.47 13.16
CA GLU A 25 38.34 -13.49 12.25
C GLU A 25 37.77 -14.31 11.09
N ASP A 26 36.45 -14.30 10.92
CA ASP A 26 35.85 -14.93 9.75
C ASP A 26 36.40 -14.15 8.56
N ILE A 27 37.43 -14.72 7.91
CA ILE A 27 38.04 -14.13 6.73
C ILE A 27 37.03 -14.32 5.61
N TYR A 28 36.12 -13.36 5.48
CA TYR A 28 35.27 -13.23 4.33
C TYR A 28 36.12 -12.86 3.10
N PRO A 29 35.71 -13.26 1.88
CA PRO A 29 36.28 -12.71 0.66
C PRO A 29 36.21 -11.18 0.68
N THR A 30 37.13 -10.52 -0.01
CA THR A 30 36.98 -9.09 -0.34
C THR A 30 36.25 -9.00 -1.68
N PHE A 31 35.17 -8.24 -1.69
CA PHE A 31 34.31 -8.03 -2.84
C PHE A 31 34.73 -6.76 -3.60
N SER A 32 34.35 -6.70 -4.87
CA SER A 32 34.58 -5.54 -5.74
C SER A 32 33.30 -5.19 -6.48
N PHE A 33 33.22 -3.95 -6.96
CA PHE A 33 32.06 -3.44 -7.68
C PHE A 33 32.47 -3.02 -9.08
N ASP A 34 31.66 -3.36 -10.09
CA ASP A 34 31.92 -2.95 -11.46
C ASP A 34 31.43 -1.51 -11.73
N ALA A 35 31.59 -1.04 -12.97
CA ALA A 35 31.18 0.31 -13.36
C ALA A 35 29.65 0.56 -13.23
N ASN A 36 28.84 -0.50 -13.17
CA ASN A 36 27.38 -0.45 -12.99
C ASN A 36 26.98 -0.64 -11.51
N GLY A 37 27.96 -0.71 -10.61
CA GLY A 37 27.77 -0.95 -9.19
C GLY A 37 27.36 -2.39 -8.87
N GLU A 38 27.55 -3.35 -9.78
CA GLU A 38 27.29 -4.77 -9.46
C GLU A 38 28.45 -5.39 -8.69
N CYS A 39 28.11 -6.09 -7.60
CA CYS A 39 29.08 -6.74 -6.72
C CYS A 39 29.58 -8.07 -7.30
N TYR A 40 30.89 -8.32 -7.20
CA TYR A 40 31.55 -9.55 -7.63
C TYR A 40 32.78 -9.89 -6.77
N ILE A 41 33.31 -11.10 -6.95
CA ILE A 41 34.62 -11.50 -6.42
C ILE A 41 35.62 -11.59 -7.60
N PRO A 42 36.74 -10.85 -7.56
CA PRO A 42 37.71 -10.83 -8.67
C PRO A 42 38.27 -12.21 -9.06
N ASP A 43 38.54 -13.07 -8.08
CA ASP A 43 39.18 -14.38 -8.28
C ASP A 43 38.20 -15.56 -8.03
N ALA A 44 36.93 -15.39 -8.38
CA ALA A 44 35.95 -16.47 -8.23
C ALA A 44 36.31 -17.64 -9.15
N ALA A 45 36.28 -18.87 -8.62
CA ALA A 45 36.45 -20.07 -9.43
C ALA A 45 35.28 -20.20 -10.41
N ASN A 46 35.59 -20.43 -11.68
CA ASN A 46 34.56 -20.67 -12.69
C ASN A 46 33.89 -22.03 -12.45
N ILE A 47 32.57 -22.06 -12.44
CA ILE A 47 31.74 -23.26 -12.33
C ILE A 47 31.19 -23.54 -13.72
N SER A 48 31.54 -24.70 -14.30
CA SER A 48 31.06 -25.04 -15.64
C SER A 48 29.55 -25.30 -15.63
N THR A 49 28.91 -25.21 -16.79
CA THR A 49 27.49 -25.55 -16.94
C THR A 49 27.22 -26.99 -16.50
N GLU A 50 28.09 -27.94 -16.82
CA GLU A 50 27.92 -29.33 -16.39
C GLU A 50 28.04 -29.49 -14.86
N GLU A 51 28.94 -28.74 -14.21
CA GLU A 51 29.06 -28.73 -12.75
C GLU A 51 27.82 -28.11 -12.09
N PHE A 52 27.32 -27.00 -12.63
CA PHE A 52 26.09 -26.37 -12.19
C PHE A 52 24.88 -27.29 -12.35
N GLU A 53 24.68 -27.87 -13.54
CA GLU A 53 23.57 -28.78 -13.82
C GLU A 53 23.60 -30.02 -12.91
N SER A 54 24.77 -30.63 -12.71
CA SER A 54 24.89 -31.82 -11.87
C SER A 54 24.78 -31.55 -10.36
N SER A 55 25.07 -30.33 -9.91
CA SER A 55 25.16 -29.99 -8.49
C SER A 55 24.03 -29.10 -7.97
N VAL A 56 23.38 -28.33 -8.82
CA VAL A 56 22.41 -27.30 -8.42
C VAL A 56 21.01 -27.65 -8.91
N VAL A 57 20.88 -28.05 -10.17
CA VAL A 57 19.60 -28.40 -10.79
C VAL A 57 19.02 -29.66 -10.17
N GLY A 58 17.70 -29.65 -9.94
CA GLY A 58 16.95 -30.68 -9.25
C GLY A 58 16.97 -30.57 -7.72
N TYR A 59 17.69 -29.59 -7.14
CA TYR A 59 17.87 -29.45 -5.70
C TYR A 59 17.27 -28.16 -5.12
N GLY A 60 16.75 -28.30 -3.89
CA GLY A 60 16.36 -27.17 -3.04
C GLY A 60 17.57 -26.63 -2.27
N TRP A 61 17.59 -25.34 -2.01
CA TRP A 61 18.66 -24.62 -1.31
C TRP A 61 18.07 -23.75 -0.23
N LYS A 62 18.36 -24.13 1.02
CA LYS A 62 17.88 -23.45 2.22
C LYS A 62 18.87 -22.38 2.65
N HIS A 63 18.39 -21.17 2.87
CA HIS A 63 19.18 -20.09 3.46
C HIS A 63 19.71 -20.49 4.85
N VAL A 64 20.95 -20.10 5.13
CA VAL A 64 21.61 -20.30 6.43
C VAL A 64 21.93 -18.96 7.09
N ILE A 65 22.56 -18.04 6.35
CA ILE A 65 22.99 -16.73 6.85
C ILE A 65 23.32 -15.80 5.69
N THR A 66 23.08 -14.50 5.87
CA THR A 66 23.48 -13.45 4.91
C THR A 66 24.28 -12.37 5.62
N TYR A 67 25.42 -11.98 5.06
CA TYR A 67 26.17 -10.82 5.53
C TYR A 67 26.07 -9.69 4.51
N GLU A 68 25.71 -8.47 4.95
CA GLU A 68 25.69 -7.31 4.05
C GLU A 68 27.11 -6.98 3.60
N ILE A 69 27.30 -6.75 2.30
CA ILE A 69 28.57 -6.32 1.73
C ILE A 69 28.61 -4.80 1.74
N GLY A 70 29.51 -4.24 2.54
CA GLY A 70 29.75 -2.80 2.62
C GLY A 70 30.35 -2.23 1.33
N SER A 71 30.28 -0.91 1.19
CA SER A 71 30.87 -0.18 0.05
C SER A 71 32.39 -0.35 -0.07
N ASP A 72 33.06 -0.74 1.01
CA ASP A 72 34.49 -1.08 1.03
C ASP A 72 34.79 -2.53 0.60
N GLY A 73 33.76 -3.27 0.21
CA GLY A 73 33.86 -4.66 -0.23
C GLY A 73 34.00 -5.66 0.91
N LYS A 74 33.75 -5.28 2.17
CA LYS A 74 33.82 -6.18 3.33
C LYS A 74 32.43 -6.57 3.82
N CYS A 75 32.29 -7.79 4.31
CA CYS A 75 31.05 -8.24 4.96
C CYS A 75 30.85 -7.61 6.33
N SER A 76 29.57 -7.37 6.68
CA SER A 76 29.12 -7.20 8.05
C SER A 76 29.46 -8.45 8.89
N THR A 77 29.45 -8.29 10.22
CA THR A 77 29.67 -9.41 11.16
C THR A 77 28.37 -10.00 11.69
N LYS A 78 27.23 -9.38 11.39
CA LYS A 78 25.90 -9.79 11.85
C LYS A 78 25.07 -10.27 10.66
N ASP A 79 24.23 -11.28 10.88
CA ASP A 79 23.26 -11.72 9.89
C ASP A 79 22.30 -10.58 9.54
N TYR A 80 22.19 -10.31 8.25
CA TYR A 80 21.38 -9.22 7.70
C TYR A 80 19.90 -9.33 8.10
N TYR A 81 19.38 -10.56 8.18
CA TYR A 81 17.98 -10.79 8.48
C TYR A 81 17.65 -10.90 9.98
N GLU A 82 18.64 -10.91 10.88
CA GLU A 82 18.41 -11.20 12.31
C GLU A 82 17.50 -10.17 13.01
N ASP A 83 17.63 -8.89 12.66
CA ASP A 83 16.82 -7.80 13.23
C ASP A 83 15.81 -7.22 12.24
N LEU A 84 15.71 -7.79 11.03
CA LEU A 84 14.88 -7.21 9.98
C LEU A 84 13.40 -7.55 10.25
N VAL A 85 12.54 -6.53 10.28
CA VAL A 85 11.09 -6.69 10.41
C VAL A 85 10.45 -6.54 9.04
N GLY A 86 9.56 -7.46 8.67
CA GLY A 86 8.80 -7.41 7.41
C GLY A 86 9.53 -7.97 6.17
N GLY A 87 10.76 -8.48 6.33
CA GLY A 87 11.49 -9.16 5.26
C GLY A 87 12.29 -10.34 5.79
N GLY A 88 12.49 -11.34 4.94
CA GLY A 88 13.22 -12.56 5.27
C GLY A 88 13.96 -13.11 4.06
N PRO A 89 14.86 -14.08 4.28
CA PRO A 89 15.63 -14.66 3.20
C PRO A 89 14.77 -15.57 2.31
N SER A 90 15.01 -15.49 1.00
CA SER A 90 14.43 -16.41 0.04
C SER A 90 15.07 -17.81 0.13
N GLN A 91 14.27 -18.83 -0.14
CA GLN A 91 14.71 -20.21 -0.36
C GLN A 91 14.59 -20.53 -1.85
N TYR A 92 15.47 -21.35 -2.39
CA TYR A 92 15.49 -21.63 -3.83
C TYR A 92 15.24 -23.10 -4.14
N TYR A 93 14.60 -23.38 -5.26
CA TYR A 93 14.53 -24.71 -5.85
C TYR A 93 14.74 -24.61 -7.37
N PHE A 94 15.88 -25.09 -7.82
CA PHE A 94 16.19 -25.19 -9.25
C PHE A 94 15.47 -26.43 -9.78
N GLU A 95 14.20 -26.28 -10.16
CA GLU A 95 13.34 -27.39 -10.58
C GLU A 95 13.87 -28.06 -11.85
N SER A 96 14.41 -27.27 -12.78
CA SER A 96 15.07 -27.73 -14.00
C SER A 96 16.20 -26.77 -14.41
N SER A 97 16.86 -27.05 -15.54
CA SER A 97 17.85 -26.14 -16.15
C SER A 97 17.24 -24.83 -16.64
N GLU A 98 15.91 -24.72 -16.69
CA GLU A 98 15.19 -23.55 -17.22
C GLU A 98 14.14 -23.02 -16.23
N SER A 99 13.96 -23.63 -15.05
CA SER A 99 12.92 -23.26 -14.07
C SER A 99 13.52 -23.13 -12.67
N LEU A 100 13.40 -21.95 -12.08
CA LEU A 100 13.76 -21.65 -10.70
C LEU A 100 12.51 -21.24 -9.93
N LYS A 101 12.31 -21.85 -8.76
CA LYS A 101 11.33 -21.40 -7.76
C LYS A 101 12.03 -20.68 -6.63
N GLU A 102 11.58 -19.47 -6.34
CA GLU A 102 11.98 -18.67 -5.19
C GLU A 102 10.83 -18.67 -4.18
N TYR A 103 11.04 -19.22 -2.98
CA TYR A 103 10.07 -19.23 -1.89
C TYR A 103 10.37 -18.10 -0.91
N MET A 104 9.40 -17.25 -0.65
CA MET A 104 9.57 -16.07 0.18
C MET A 104 8.26 -15.63 0.84
N TYR A 105 8.40 -14.83 1.91
CA TYR A 105 7.30 -14.02 2.42
C TYR A 105 7.27 -12.69 1.68
N VAL A 106 6.11 -12.26 1.21
CA VAL A 106 5.94 -10.96 0.54
C VAL A 106 5.03 -10.09 1.39
N ASP A 107 5.55 -8.99 1.94
CA ASP A 107 4.76 -8.11 2.82
C ASP A 107 3.65 -7.36 2.05
N ALA A 108 3.89 -7.02 0.77
CA ALA A 108 2.92 -6.40 -0.11
C ALA A 108 1.68 -7.29 -0.37
N PHE A 109 1.85 -8.61 -0.25
CA PHE A 109 0.80 -9.62 -0.35
C PHE A 109 0.99 -10.57 0.83
N PRO A 110 0.54 -10.25 2.05
CA PRO A 110 1.02 -10.85 3.31
C PRO A 110 0.81 -12.37 3.36
N ALA A 111 1.70 -13.08 2.70
CA ALA A 111 1.54 -14.46 2.30
C ALA A 111 2.92 -15.10 2.14
N HIS A 112 2.95 -16.39 2.44
CA HIS A 112 4.07 -17.25 2.15
C HIS A 112 3.79 -17.94 0.83
N GLY A 113 4.59 -17.61 -0.18
CA GLY A 113 4.41 -18.19 -1.51
C GLY A 113 5.72 -18.34 -2.24
N TYR A 114 5.61 -18.60 -3.53
CA TYR A 114 6.74 -18.72 -4.41
C TYR A 114 6.50 -18.02 -5.73
N HIS A 115 7.59 -17.58 -6.33
CA HIS A 115 7.61 -17.22 -7.71
C HIS A 115 8.33 -18.29 -8.54
N THR A 116 7.82 -18.56 -9.73
CA THR A 116 8.44 -19.42 -10.73
C THR A 116 8.89 -18.55 -11.89
N TYR A 117 10.18 -18.61 -12.19
CA TYR A 117 10.75 -17.84 -13.29
C TYR A 117 11.66 -18.70 -14.15
N ALA A 118 11.67 -18.39 -15.45
CA ALA A 118 12.72 -18.84 -16.34
C ALA A 118 14.03 -18.12 -15.99
N TYR A 119 15.15 -18.86 -16.02
CA TYR A 119 16.47 -18.30 -15.74
C TYR A 119 17.49 -18.78 -16.77
N ASP A 120 18.54 -17.98 -16.93
CA ASP A 120 19.75 -18.34 -17.67
C ASP A 120 20.92 -18.52 -16.70
N TYR A 121 21.74 -19.54 -16.94
CA TYR A 121 23.04 -19.69 -16.29
C TYR A 121 24.13 -19.23 -17.26
N GLU A 122 24.81 -18.15 -16.91
CA GLU A 122 25.74 -17.41 -17.77
C GLU A 122 27.17 -17.39 -17.20
N ASP A 123 28.11 -16.89 -18.02
CA ASP A 123 29.50 -16.67 -17.64
C ASP A 123 29.65 -15.89 -16.32
N GLY A 124 30.69 -16.23 -15.56
CA GLY A 124 30.93 -15.63 -14.24
C GLY A 124 29.97 -16.14 -13.16
N ASN A 125 29.43 -17.35 -13.35
CA ASN A 125 28.56 -18.05 -12.43
C ASN A 125 27.25 -17.29 -12.13
N ARG A 126 26.69 -16.63 -13.14
CA ARG A 126 25.50 -15.77 -12.98
C ARG A 126 24.24 -16.59 -13.25
N VAL A 127 23.28 -16.48 -12.35
CA VAL A 127 21.88 -16.86 -12.58
C VAL A 127 21.11 -15.58 -12.82
N SER A 128 20.54 -15.42 -14.01
CA SER A 128 19.81 -14.23 -14.42
C SER A 128 18.38 -14.55 -14.81
N GLN A 129 17.48 -13.58 -14.68
CA GLN A 129 16.11 -13.63 -15.16
C GLN A 129 15.88 -12.41 -16.06
N ASN A 130 15.64 -12.62 -17.37
CA ASN A 130 15.46 -11.52 -18.34
C ASN A 130 16.59 -10.47 -18.25
N GLY A 131 17.84 -10.92 -18.04
CA GLY A 131 19.02 -10.07 -17.88
C GLY A 131 19.21 -9.44 -16.50
N TYR A 132 18.26 -9.57 -15.57
CA TYR A 132 18.42 -9.15 -14.18
C TYR A 132 19.13 -10.22 -13.37
N LEU A 133 20.12 -9.82 -12.56
CA LEU A 133 20.83 -10.75 -11.68
C LEU A 133 19.90 -11.27 -10.58
N VAL A 134 19.65 -12.58 -10.56
CA VAL A 134 19.01 -13.26 -9.42
C VAL A 134 20.08 -13.52 -8.35
N MET A 135 21.18 -14.17 -8.75
CA MET A 135 22.32 -14.44 -7.87
C MET A 135 23.60 -14.68 -8.67
N ARG A 136 24.75 -14.50 -8.02
CA ARG A 136 26.04 -14.93 -8.54
C ARG A 136 26.64 -15.98 -7.61
N ILE A 137 26.91 -17.18 -8.13
CA ILE A 137 27.45 -18.28 -7.34
C ILE A 137 28.96 -18.09 -7.15
N VAL A 138 29.38 -17.93 -5.90
CA VAL A 138 30.78 -17.70 -5.51
C VAL A 138 31.51 -19.03 -5.31
N SER A 139 30.83 -20.01 -4.72
CA SER A 139 31.42 -21.33 -4.50
C SER A 139 30.33 -22.40 -4.34
N LEU A 140 30.59 -23.58 -4.92
CA LEU A 140 29.85 -24.81 -4.67
C LEU A 140 30.79 -25.83 -4.05
N LYS A 141 30.52 -26.27 -2.81
CA LYS A 141 31.33 -27.26 -2.10
C LYS A 141 30.43 -28.26 -1.40
N GLY A 142 30.23 -29.42 -2.02
CA GLY A 142 29.29 -30.44 -1.52
C GLY A 142 27.87 -29.87 -1.43
N ASP A 143 27.28 -29.91 -0.24
CA ASP A 143 25.93 -29.41 0.01
C ASP A 143 25.89 -27.93 0.41
N ILE A 144 26.98 -27.18 0.24
CA ILE A 144 27.06 -25.75 0.57
C ILE A 144 27.25 -24.93 -0.69
N MET A 145 26.35 -23.98 -0.90
CA MET A 145 26.41 -22.96 -1.94
C MET A 145 26.61 -21.59 -1.27
N LYS A 146 27.51 -20.79 -1.82
CA LYS A 146 27.71 -19.40 -1.38
C LYS A 146 27.46 -18.49 -2.56
N ILE A 147 26.69 -17.43 -2.35
CA ILE A 147 26.24 -16.54 -3.42
C ILE A 147 26.47 -15.08 -3.03
N ILE A 148 26.52 -14.24 -4.06
CA ILE A 148 26.22 -12.81 -3.95
C ILE A 148 24.78 -12.64 -4.42
N ASP A 149 23.94 -12.06 -3.58
CA ASP A 149 22.54 -11.73 -3.88
C ASP A 149 22.30 -10.22 -3.74
N PHE A 150 21.31 -9.73 -4.50
CA PHE A 150 20.88 -8.34 -4.42
C PHE A 150 19.81 -8.20 -3.32
N LEU A 151 20.07 -7.37 -2.32
CA LEU A 151 19.19 -7.22 -1.16
C LEU A 151 18.22 -6.04 -1.27
N GLY A 152 18.54 -5.06 -2.12
CA GLY A 152 17.68 -3.90 -2.35
C GLY A 152 18.42 -2.63 -2.75
N ILE A 153 17.72 -1.50 -2.72
CA ILE A 153 18.27 -0.17 -2.99
C ILE A 153 17.96 0.73 -1.78
N ARG A 154 18.97 1.43 -1.28
CA ARG A 154 18.80 2.45 -0.23
C ARG A 154 18.08 3.68 -0.79
N ALA A 155 17.55 4.52 0.10
CA ALA A 155 16.83 5.74 -0.29
C ALA A 155 17.68 6.72 -1.13
N ASP A 156 19.01 6.64 -1.03
CA ASP A 156 19.98 7.42 -1.81
C ASP A 156 20.32 6.81 -3.18
N GLY A 157 19.68 5.69 -3.54
CA GLY A 157 19.88 5.00 -4.82
C GLY A 157 21.02 3.97 -4.81
N VAL A 158 21.70 3.75 -3.68
CA VAL A 158 22.81 2.79 -3.58
C VAL A 158 22.27 1.36 -3.50
N LYS A 159 22.75 0.47 -4.37
CA LYS A 159 22.44 -0.96 -4.35
C LYS A 159 23.09 -1.64 -3.14
N ILE A 160 22.35 -2.52 -2.49
CA ILE A 160 22.81 -3.34 -1.37
C ILE A 160 22.98 -4.77 -1.86
N TYR A 161 24.10 -5.40 -1.51
CA TYR A 161 24.38 -6.79 -1.82
C TYR A 161 24.66 -7.58 -0.55
N GLY A 162 24.29 -8.86 -0.58
CA GLY A 162 24.56 -9.82 0.46
C GLY A 162 25.58 -10.86 0.01
N TYR A 163 26.31 -11.40 0.97
CA TYR A 163 27.05 -12.64 0.83
C TYR A 163 26.31 -13.71 1.63
N SER A 164 25.58 -14.55 0.90
CA SER A 164 24.65 -15.51 1.48
C SER A 164 25.19 -16.93 1.40
N THR A 165 25.00 -17.70 2.48
CA THR A 165 25.30 -19.13 2.52
C THR A 165 24.00 -19.91 2.48
N TYR A 166 23.95 -20.88 1.58
CA TYR A 166 22.85 -21.80 1.38
C TYR A 166 23.30 -23.24 1.59
N LYS A 167 22.39 -24.07 2.10
CA LYS A 167 22.59 -25.50 2.28
C LYS A 167 21.60 -26.29 1.42
N ARG A 168 22.06 -27.32 0.74
CA ARG A 168 21.21 -28.21 -0.05
C ARG A 168 20.19 -28.90 0.86
N MET A 169 18.93 -28.82 0.46
CA MET A 169 17.81 -29.49 1.11
C MET A 169 17.78 -30.96 0.68
N ASN A 170 17.46 -31.84 1.62
CA ASN A 170 16.99 -33.17 1.27
C ASN A 170 15.50 -33.14 0.83
N SER A 171 15.00 -34.24 0.26
CA SER A 171 13.63 -34.30 -0.27
C SER A 171 12.53 -34.00 0.77
N LYS A 172 12.76 -34.31 2.05
CA LYS A 172 11.82 -33.99 3.13
C LYS A 172 11.82 -32.50 3.43
N GLU A 173 13.00 -31.88 3.55
CA GLU A 173 13.13 -30.43 3.78
C GLU A 173 12.52 -29.62 2.63
N LEU A 174 12.76 -30.04 1.38
CA LEU A 174 12.15 -29.39 0.21
C LEU A 174 10.63 -29.46 0.27
N LYS A 175 10.06 -30.62 0.62
CA LYS A 175 8.62 -30.79 0.76
C LYS A 175 8.04 -29.95 1.90
N GLU A 176 8.76 -29.80 3.00
CA GLU A 176 8.37 -28.93 4.11
C GLU A 176 8.32 -27.46 3.68
N ILE A 177 9.30 -26.99 2.89
CA ILE A 177 9.29 -25.65 2.30
C ILE A 177 8.13 -25.48 1.33
N GLN A 178 7.92 -26.42 0.40
CA GLN A 178 6.80 -26.36 -0.55
C GLN A 178 5.43 -26.28 0.15
N ASN A 179 5.26 -26.95 1.29
CA ASN A 179 4.03 -26.87 2.07
C ASN A 179 3.91 -25.57 2.87
N ALA A 180 5.03 -24.99 3.31
CA ALA A 180 5.05 -23.74 4.07
C ALA A 180 4.80 -22.50 3.19
N TYR A 181 5.04 -22.62 1.88
CA TYR A 181 4.89 -21.55 0.88
C TYR A 181 3.97 -22.02 -0.26
N PRO A 182 2.66 -22.21 -0.01
CA PRO A 182 1.76 -22.87 -0.96
C PRO A 182 1.32 -21.98 -2.14
N ASP A 183 1.45 -20.66 -2.03
CA ASP A 183 0.84 -19.73 -2.99
C ASP A 183 1.76 -19.47 -4.20
N ASP A 184 1.25 -19.66 -5.41
CA ASP A 184 1.93 -19.22 -6.63
C ASP A 184 1.74 -17.70 -6.80
N LEU A 185 2.77 -16.94 -6.48
CA LEU A 185 2.78 -15.48 -6.56
C LEU A 185 3.15 -14.98 -7.96
N SER A 186 3.52 -15.87 -8.90
CA SER A 186 3.93 -15.51 -10.26
C SER A 186 2.78 -14.94 -11.09
N ASN A 187 1.54 -15.30 -10.75
CA ASN A 187 0.34 -15.01 -11.55
C ASN A 187 -0.76 -14.31 -10.75
N ILE A 188 -0.40 -13.47 -9.77
CA ILE A 188 -1.37 -12.67 -9.02
C ILE A 188 -2.09 -11.71 -9.97
N LYS A 189 -3.39 -11.94 -10.17
CA LYS A 189 -4.27 -11.08 -10.95
C LYS A 189 -4.49 -9.75 -10.23
N SER A 190 -4.76 -8.72 -11.00
CA SER A 190 -5.30 -7.48 -10.45
C SER A 190 -6.75 -7.71 -10.01
N LEU A 191 -7.17 -7.07 -8.92
CA LEU A 191 -8.57 -6.97 -8.55
C LEU A 191 -9.20 -5.84 -9.38
N THR A 192 -10.14 -6.17 -10.26
CA THR A 192 -10.77 -5.20 -11.16
C THR A 192 -12.27 -5.22 -11.00
N THR A 193 -12.91 -4.05 -11.06
CA THR A 193 -14.36 -3.90 -11.01
C THR A 193 -14.85 -3.13 -12.25
N SER A 194 -16.17 -3.09 -12.48
CA SER A 194 -16.75 -2.22 -13.51
C SER A 194 -16.75 -0.72 -13.14
N ILE A 195 -16.32 -0.38 -11.93
CA ILE A 195 -16.16 0.98 -11.44
C ILE A 195 -14.81 1.53 -11.90
N ASN A 196 -14.82 2.74 -12.47
CA ASN A 196 -13.59 3.42 -12.90
C ASN A 196 -13.21 4.60 -12.00
N ASP A 197 -14.13 5.08 -11.17
CA ASP A 197 -13.95 6.27 -10.35
C ASP A 197 -13.81 5.91 -8.86
N GLU A 198 -12.82 6.52 -8.18
CA GLU A 198 -12.68 6.42 -6.72
C GLU A 198 -13.82 7.12 -5.97
N VAL A 199 -14.56 8.00 -6.65
CA VAL A 199 -15.71 8.74 -6.09
C VAL A 199 -16.89 8.58 -7.03
N ASN A 200 -17.90 7.86 -6.57
CA ASN A 200 -19.14 7.60 -7.29
C ASN A 200 -20.26 8.42 -6.65
N ILE A 201 -20.95 9.21 -7.47
CA ILE A 201 -22.04 10.08 -7.01
C ILE A 201 -23.29 9.72 -7.81
N ILE A 202 -24.32 9.27 -7.11
CA ILE A 202 -25.54 8.74 -7.70
C ILE A 202 -26.76 9.64 -7.44
N SER A 203 -27.80 9.42 -8.24
CA SER A 203 -29.18 9.76 -7.87
C SER A 203 -29.82 8.50 -7.30
N GLY A 204 -30.66 8.63 -6.28
CA GLY A 204 -31.20 7.49 -5.53
C GLY A 204 -30.26 7.03 -4.42
N ASN A 205 -30.57 5.87 -3.86
CA ASN A 205 -29.80 5.22 -2.80
C ASN A 205 -29.28 3.83 -3.19
N GLU A 206 -29.50 3.38 -4.43
CA GLU A 206 -29.00 2.10 -4.91
C GLU A 206 -27.87 2.31 -5.93
N PHE A 207 -26.85 1.46 -5.82
CA PHE A 207 -25.71 1.42 -6.74
C PHE A 207 -25.34 -0.04 -7.00
N GLU A 208 -24.99 -0.33 -8.24
CA GLU A 208 -24.64 -1.68 -8.67
C GLU A 208 -23.34 -1.66 -9.46
N PHE A 209 -22.52 -2.70 -9.29
CA PHE A 209 -21.30 -2.91 -10.04
C PHE A 209 -20.95 -4.40 -10.11
N ASP A 210 -20.00 -4.75 -10.99
CA ASP A 210 -19.53 -6.11 -11.15
C ASP A 210 -18.05 -6.21 -10.76
N VAL A 211 -17.65 -7.32 -10.14
CA VAL A 211 -16.25 -7.68 -9.91
C VAL A 211 -15.76 -8.54 -11.07
N LEU A 212 -14.83 -8.01 -11.86
CA LEU A 212 -14.44 -8.57 -13.15
C LEU A 212 -13.24 -9.53 -13.07
N SER A 213 -12.38 -9.38 -12.05
CA SER A 213 -11.21 -10.23 -11.88
C SER A 213 -10.75 -10.25 -10.42
N TYR A 214 -10.39 -11.42 -9.92
CA TYR A 214 -9.92 -11.66 -8.56
C TYR A 214 -9.11 -12.97 -8.49
N ASN A 215 -8.34 -13.14 -7.41
CA ASN A 215 -7.44 -14.28 -7.22
C ASN A 215 -8.10 -15.50 -6.53
N ASP A 216 -9.07 -15.26 -5.66
CA ASP A 216 -9.82 -16.27 -4.89
C ASP A 216 -11.16 -15.63 -4.46
N LEU A 217 -11.80 -16.10 -3.40
CA LEU A 217 -12.95 -15.41 -2.81
C LEU A 217 -12.65 -13.93 -2.56
N TYR A 218 -13.59 -13.08 -2.99
CA TYR A 218 -13.57 -11.66 -2.70
C TYR A 218 -14.62 -11.32 -1.64
N SER A 219 -14.46 -10.16 -1.01
CA SER A 219 -15.40 -9.58 -0.07
C SER A 219 -15.61 -8.11 -0.38
N VAL A 220 -16.81 -7.62 -0.13
CA VAL A 220 -17.16 -6.21 -0.24
C VAL A 220 -17.63 -5.76 1.13
N LYS A 221 -17.03 -4.69 1.65
CA LYS A 221 -17.32 -4.17 2.99
C LYS A 221 -17.44 -2.67 2.95
N ALA A 222 -18.38 -2.15 3.73
CA ALA A 222 -18.38 -0.74 4.10
C ALA A 222 -17.48 -0.54 5.31
N ARG A 223 -16.71 0.55 5.32
CA ARG A 223 -15.93 0.95 6.50
C ARG A 223 -16.82 1.18 7.73
N ASN A 224 -18.04 1.65 7.48
CA ASN A 224 -19.09 1.81 8.47
C ASN A 224 -20.29 0.97 8.05
N GLU A 225 -20.56 -0.13 8.75
CA GLU A 225 -21.64 -1.07 8.42
C GLU A 225 -23.03 -0.45 8.53
N GLU A 226 -23.20 0.67 9.27
CA GLU A 226 -24.47 1.40 9.36
C GLU A 226 -24.75 2.27 8.11
N SER A 227 -23.76 2.45 7.23
CA SER A 227 -23.88 3.35 6.07
C SER A 227 -24.63 2.75 4.90
N CYS A 228 -24.62 1.42 4.74
CA CYS A 228 -25.27 0.74 3.62
C CYS A 228 -25.50 -0.75 3.86
N GLU A 229 -26.46 -1.31 3.14
CA GLU A 229 -26.66 -2.75 2.96
C GLU A 229 -25.91 -3.19 1.69
N ILE A 230 -25.18 -4.30 1.76
CA ILE A 230 -24.42 -4.86 0.63
C ILE A 230 -24.92 -6.28 0.36
N THR A 231 -25.27 -6.56 -0.89
CA THR A 231 -25.68 -7.90 -1.34
C THR A 231 -24.81 -8.30 -2.53
N CYS A 232 -24.26 -9.51 -2.51
CA CYS A 232 -23.49 -10.08 -3.61
C CYS A 232 -24.24 -11.27 -4.21
N ASP A 233 -24.47 -11.26 -5.52
CA ASP A 233 -24.99 -12.37 -6.31
C ASP A 233 -23.95 -12.77 -7.36
N GLY A 234 -23.14 -13.77 -7.04
CA GLY A 234 -21.96 -14.12 -7.84
C GLY A 234 -20.97 -12.96 -7.89
N ASP A 235 -20.71 -12.46 -9.10
CA ASP A 235 -19.80 -11.34 -9.35
C ASP A 235 -20.52 -9.98 -9.38
N HIS A 236 -21.86 -9.98 -9.28
CA HIS A 236 -22.67 -8.77 -9.27
C HIS A 236 -22.92 -8.29 -7.82
N VAL A 237 -22.67 -7.01 -7.57
CA VAL A 237 -22.76 -6.40 -6.25
C VAL A 237 -23.79 -5.28 -6.27
N LYS A 238 -24.76 -5.35 -5.35
CA LYS A 238 -25.72 -4.28 -5.06
C LYS A 238 -25.39 -3.65 -3.72
N ILE A 239 -25.33 -2.32 -3.72
CA ILE A 239 -25.20 -1.49 -2.52
C ILE A 239 -26.45 -0.64 -2.40
N LYS A 240 -27.08 -0.66 -1.21
CA LYS A 240 -28.17 0.24 -0.85
C LYS A 240 -27.72 1.12 0.31
N LEU A 241 -27.54 2.39 0.05
CA LEU A 241 -27.21 3.38 1.07
C LEU A 241 -28.35 3.52 2.09
N LEU A 242 -27.98 3.51 3.37
CA LEU A 242 -28.85 3.79 4.51
C LEU A 242 -28.66 5.23 5.02
N THR A 243 -27.46 5.79 4.84
CA THR A 243 -27.12 7.20 5.07
C THR A 243 -26.36 7.75 3.87
N ASN A 244 -26.38 9.06 3.63
CA ASN A 244 -25.55 9.63 2.58
C ASN A 244 -24.06 9.47 2.91
N GLY A 245 -23.31 8.90 1.97
CA GLY A 245 -21.87 8.69 2.08
C GLY A 245 -21.50 7.32 2.67
N ALA A 246 -20.75 6.54 1.89
CA ALA A 246 -20.14 5.28 2.31
C ALA A 246 -18.73 5.15 1.73
N TYR A 247 -17.80 4.55 2.49
CA TYR A 247 -16.50 4.12 2.00
C TYR A 247 -16.51 2.60 1.84
N ILE A 248 -16.33 2.14 0.60
CA ILE A 248 -16.45 0.73 0.24
C ILE A 248 -15.09 0.19 -0.13
N THR A 249 -14.75 -0.95 0.46
CA THR A 249 -13.56 -1.71 0.13
C THR A 249 -13.99 -3.05 -0.48
N VAL A 250 -13.54 -3.31 -1.69
CA VAL A 250 -13.57 -4.63 -2.33
C VAL A 250 -12.19 -5.24 -2.09
N SER A 251 -12.12 -6.47 -1.59
CA SER A 251 -10.84 -7.15 -1.35
C SER A 251 -10.92 -8.61 -1.75
N ASP A 252 -9.90 -9.09 -2.43
CA ASP A 252 -9.62 -10.53 -2.51
C ASP A 252 -8.48 -10.89 -1.53
N ARG A 253 -7.91 -12.08 -1.68
CA ARG A 253 -6.81 -12.55 -0.83
C ARG A 253 -5.55 -11.67 -0.88
N PHE A 254 -5.27 -10.99 -1.99
CA PHE A 254 -4.01 -10.30 -2.24
C PHE A 254 -4.17 -8.81 -2.55
N ARG A 255 -5.34 -8.37 -3.01
CA ARG A 255 -5.58 -7.05 -3.58
C ARG A 255 -6.82 -6.42 -2.96
N HIS A 256 -6.83 -5.09 -2.92
CA HIS A 256 -8.00 -4.32 -2.56
C HIS A 256 -8.23 -3.18 -3.56
N PHE A 257 -9.49 -2.82 -3.73
CA PHE A 257 -9.98 -1.68 -4.49
C PHE A 257 -10.94 -0.91 -3.59
N GLU A 258 -10.79 0.41 -3.53
CA GLU A 258 -11.57 1.25 -2.62
C GLU A 258 -12.24 2.37 -3.38
N PHE A 259 -13.48 2.70 -2.99
CA PHE A 259 -14.20 3.83 -3.55
C PHE A 259 -15.15 4.46 -2.52
N SER A 260 -15.47 5.73 -2.74
CA SER A 260 -16.48 6.46 -1.99
C SER A 260 -17.78 6.50 -2.80
N LEU A 261 -18.91 6.33 -2.13
CA LEU A 261 -20.25 6.39 -2.73
C LEU A 261 -21.10 7.46 -2.04
N PHE A 262 -21.64 8.39 -2.80
CA PHE A 262 -22.51 9.47 -2.31
C PHE A 262 -23.81 9.54 -3.11
N SER A 263 -24.86 10.05 -2.48
CA SER A 263 -26.13 10.38 -3.11
C SER A 263 -26.32 11.89 -3.17
N THR A 264 -27.03 12.36 -4.20
CA THR A 264 -27.49 13.75 -4.32
C THR A 264 -28.97 13.94 -3.95
N ASP A 265 -29.65 12.86 -3.55
CA ASP A 265 -31.06 12.93 -3.16
C ASP A 265 -31.26 13.49 -1.77
N GLU A 266 -32.20 14.43 -1.66
CA GLU A 266 -32.50 15.17 -0.44
C GLU A 266 -32.96 14.27 0.71
N ASP A 267 -33.63 13.14 0.40
CA ASP A 267 -34.06 12.16 1.39
C ASP A 267 -32.89 11.47 2.11
N MET A 268 -31.69 11.52 1.51
CA MET A 268 -30.46 10.96 2.08
C MET A 268 -29.71 11.97 2.96
N GLU A 269 -30.11 13.25 2.96
CA GLU A 269 -29.48 14.27 3.79
C GLU A 269 -29.58 13.93 5.28
N PRO A 270 -28.51 14.21 6.05
CA PRO A 270 -28.51 13.93 7.48
C PRO A 270 -29.59 14.72 8.20
N LYS A 271 -30.34 14.05 9.08
CA LYS A 271 -31.38 14.67 9.90
C LYS A 271 -30.82 15.10 11.26
N GLY A 272 -31.08 16.35 11.65
CA GLY A 272 -30.92 16.80 13.03
C GLY A 272 -29.49 17.17 13.47
N THR A 273 -28.62 17.53 12.53
CA THR A 273 -27.21 17.86 12.80
C THR A 273 -26.90 19.29 12.40
N ASP A 274 -26.80 20.17 13.39
CA ASP A 274 -26.52 21.59 13.18
C ASP A 274 -25.38 22.05 14.12
N ILE A 275 -24.20 21.49 13.85
CA ILE A 275 -23.03 21.52 14.73
C ILE A 275 -22.10 22.68 14.37
N TYR A 276 -21.93 22.90 13.06
CA TYR A 276 -21.00 23.89 12.51
C TYR A 276 -21.75 25.01 11.79
N ASP A 277 -21.16 26.19 11.79
CA ASP A 277 -21.49 27.29 10.89
C ASP A 277 -20.32 27.55 9.95
N LEU A 278 -20.61 28.09 8.77
CA LEU A 278 -19.57 28.62 7.89
C LEU A 278 -19.14 30.00 8.39
N SER A 279 -17.85 30.32 8.26
CA SER A 279 -17.33 31.67 8.51
C SER A 279 -18.02 32.74 7.66
N TYR A 280 -18.59 32.33 6.53
CA TYR A 280 -19.54 33.07 5.70
C TYR A 280 -20.23 32.11 4.73
N ASN A 281 -21.48 32.37 4.40
CA ASN A 281 -22.32 31.52 3.55
C ASN A 281 -22.73 32.15 2.22
N GLU A 282 -22.36 33.42 1.98
CA GLU A 282 -22.60 34.10 0.71
C GLU A 282 -21.34 34.83 0.25
N VAL A 283 -21.11 34.84 -1.06
CA VAL A 283 -20.06 35.63 -1.70
C VAL A 283 -20.62 36.34 -2.93
N ILE A 284 -20.21 37.59 -3.11
CA ILE A 284 -20.49 38.35 -4.32
C ILE A 284 -19.19 38.54 -5.09
N PHE A 285 -19.23 38.40 -6.41
CA PHE A 285 -18.08 38.68 -7.27
C PHE A 285 -18.45 39.54 -8.49
N ASN A 286 -17.47 40.25 -9.06
CA ASN A 286 -17.64 41.03 -10.29
C ASN A 286 -16.78 40.53 -11.45
N LYS A 287 -16.92 41.17 -12.62
CA LYS A 287 -16.23 40.79 -13.86
C LYS A 287 -14.69 40.85 -13.77
N ASN A 288 -14.16 41.57 -12.77
CA ASN A 288 -12.74 41.68 -12.51
C ASN A 288 -12.25 40.62 -11.50
N MET A 289 -13.07 39.62 -11.17
CA MET A 289 -12.78 38.59 -10.16
C MET A 289 -12.43 39.18 -8.78
N LYS A 290 -13.04 40.32 -8.44
CA LYS A 290 -13.03 40.83 -7.07
C LYS A 290 -14.17 40.16 -6.33
N PHE A 291 -13.88 39.66 -5.13
CA PHE A 291 -14.84 38.95 -4.28
C PHE A 291 -15.06 39.73 -2.99
N ILE A 292 -16.30 39.74 -2.50
CA ILE A 292 -16.67 40.25 -1.18
C ILE A 292 -17.57 39.25 -0.47
N GLU A 293 -17.42 39.17 0.85
CA GLU A 293 -18.42 38.61 1.73
C GLU A 293 -19.40 39.74 2.12
N PRO A 294 -20.70 39.61 1.81
CA PRO A 294 -21.61 40.75 1.79
C PRO A 294 -22.08 41.22 3.17
N SER A 295 -22.09 40.36 4.20
CA SER A 295 -22.57 40.75 5.54
C SER A 295 -21.63 41.73 6.24
N GLU A 296 -20.31 41.56 6.12
CA GLU A 296 -19.31 42.46 6.71
C GLU A 296 -18.64 43.37 5.67
N ASN A 297 -19.05 43.30 4.40
CA ASN A 297 -18.39 43.99 3.28
C ASN A 297 -16.88 43.69 3.22
N ARG A 298 -16.50 42.46 3.55
CA ARG A 298 -15.09 42.06 3.66
C ARG A 298 -14.55 41.64 2.30
N PRO A 299 -13.44 42.26 1.81
CA PRO A 299 -12.81 41.83 0.56
C PRO A 299 -12.18 40.44 0.72
N LEU A 300 -12.38 39.59 -0.29
CA LEU A 300 -11.84 38.23 -0.35
C LEU A 300 -10.88 38.09 -1.53
N SER A 301 -9.81 37.33 -1.32
CA SER A 301 -8.89 36.91 -2.38
C SER A 301 -9.38 35.58 -2.95
N TYR A 302 -9.63 35.51 -4.26
CA TYR A 302 -10.00 34.25 -4.91
C TYR A 302 -9.00 33.12 -4.64
N GLU A 303 -7.70 33.45 -4.65
CA GLU A 303 -6.63 32.45 -4.54
C GLU A 303 -6.37 31.99 -3.11
N ASN A 304 -6.61 32.87 -2.13
CA ASN A 304 -6.12 32.70 -0.76
C ASN A 304 -7.22 32.69 0.31
N SER A 305 -8.43 33.20 0.00
CA SER A 305 -9.53 33.17 0.96
C SER A 305 -10.13 31.77 1.03
N SER A 306 -10.42 31.36 2.25
CA SER A 306 -11.06 30.08 2.57
C SER A 306 -12.30 30.28 3.42
N ILE A 307 -13.23 29.37 3.25
CA ILE A 307 -14.39 29.20 4.10
C ILE A 307 -13.98 28.25 5.22
N GLU A 308 -14.07 28.74 6.45
CA GLU A 308 -13.82 27.94 7.65
C GLU A 308 -15.15 27.45 8.25
N THR A 309 -15.08 26.41 9.06
CA THR A 309 -16.23 25.90 9.81
C THR A 309 -16.01 26.10 11.30
N THR A 310 -16.89 26.87 11.94
CA THR A 310 -16.87 27.17 13.38
C THR A 310 -17.92 26.34 14.10
N THR A 311 -17.54 25.70 15.20
CA THR A 311 -18.47 24.96 16.05
C THR A 311 -19.40 25.92 16.79
N ARG A 312 -20.70 25.62 16.86
CA ARG A 312 -21.66 26.42 17.62
C ARG A 312 -21.44 26.32 19.14
N ASP A 313 -21.86 27.35 19.86
CA ASP A 313 -21.63 27.53 21.31
C ASP A 313 -22.16 26.39 22.21
N GLY A 314 -23.06 25.53 21.70
CA GLY A 314 -23.53 24.32 22.41
C GLY A 314 -22.68 23.06 22.20
N TYR A 315 -21.75 23.08 21.24
CA TYR A 315 -20.94 21.93 20.85
C TYR A 315 -19.44 22.15 21.07
N ALA A 316 -19.02 23.36 21.43
CA ALA A 316 -17.62 23.70 21.69
C ALA A 316 -17.01 22.77 22.77
N GLY A 317 -15.94 22.04 22.42
CA GLY A 317 -15.26 21.10 23.32
C GLY A 317 -15.96 19.75 23.51
N SER A 318 -17.04 19.47 22.77
CA SER A 318 -17.68 18.15 22.76
C SER A 318 -16.93 17.17 21.87
N THR A 319 -17.07 15.85 22.11
CA THR A 319 -16.55 14.80 21.22
C THR A 319 -17.02 14.97 19.76
N ILE A 320 -18.21 15.54 19.58
CA ILE A 320 -18.84 15.84 18.28
C ILE A 320 -18.11 16.99 17.56
N SER A 321 -17.52 17.95 18.29
CA SER A 321 -16.68 19.01 17.68
C SER A 321 -15.31 18.52 17.18
N HIS A 322 -14.96 17.26 17.46
CA HIS A 322 -13.72 16.62 17.01
C HIS A 322 -13.91 15.71 15.79
N TYR A 323 -15.08 15.74 15.12
CA TYR A 323 -15.22 15.06 13.83
C TYR A 323 -14.13 15.55 12.88
N ASN A 324 -13.29 14.62 12.41
CA ASN A 324 -12.20 14.93 11.50
C ASN A 324 -12.79 15.24 10.11
N ARG A 325 -12.93 16.53 9.82
CA ARG A 325 -13.47 17.06 8.55
C ARG A 325 -12.41 16.92 7.47
N SER A 326 -12.34 15.74 6.87
CA SER A 326 -11.34 15.47 5.82
C SER A 326 -11.82 15.87 4.43
N TYR A 327 -13.13 15.88 4.18
CA TYR A 327 -13.69 16.17 2.85
C TYR A 327 -15.04 16.89 2.93
N MET A 328 -15.40 17.52 1.82
CA MET A 328 -16.69 18.17 1.61
C MET A 328 -17.26 17.80 0.25
N LEU A 329 -18.47 17.27 0.25
CA LEU A 329 -19.24 17.04 -0.97
C LEU A 329 -19.96 18.34 -1.32
N VAL A 330 -19.66 18.89 -2.50
CA VAL A 330 -20.26 20.13 -3.00
C VAL A 330 -21.30 19.75 -4.03
N VAL A 331 -22.57 20.03 -3.77
CA VAL A 331 -23.70 19.74 -4.66
C VAL A 331 -24.32 21.06 -5.13
N ASP A 332 -24.42 21.30 -6.44
CA ASP A 332 -25.08 22.49 -6.98
C ASP A 332 -26.59 22.27 -7.20
N THR A 333 -27.29 23.34 -7.62
CA THR A 333 -28.73 23.29 -7.90
C THR A 333 -29.13 22.35 -9.03
N ASP A 334 -28.19 21.98 -9.91
CA ASP A 334 -28.41 21.03 -11.00
C ASP A 334 -28.07 19.58 -10.59
N LYS A 335 -27.88 19.34 -9.28
CA LYS A 335 -27.40 18.07 -8.69
C LYS A 335 -26.02 17.64 -9.20
N LYS A 336 -25.22 18.54 -9.78
CA LYS A 336 -23.82 18.22 -10.08
C LYS A 336 -23.06 18.27 -8.77
N ALA A 337 -22.34 17.18 -8.50
CA ALA A 337 -21.61 17.05 -7.26
C ALA A 337 -20.15 16.70 -7.49
N ARG A 338 -19.31 17.08 -6.53
CA ARG A 338 -17.90 16.72 -6.49
C ARG A 338 -17.39 16.72 -5.06
N LEU A 339 -16.41 15.89 -4.79
CA LEU A 339 -15.77 15.79 -3.48
C LEU A 339 -14.51 16.66 -3.46
N ILE A 340 -14.38 17.51 -2.45
CA ILE A 340 -13.21 18.37 -2.23
C ILE A 340 -12.51 17.93 -0.94
N HIS A 341 -11.20 17.74 -0.98
CA HIS A 341 -10.39 17.51 0.21
C HIS A 341 -10.17 18.82 0.96
N LEU A 342 -10.40 18.82 2.27
CA LEU A 342 -10.25 20.02 3.10
C LEU A 342 -8.81 20.15 3.60
N GLN A 343 -8.11 21.19 3.16
CA GLN A 343 -6.75 21.46 3.61
C GLN A 343 -6.78 22.06 5.01
N ASN A 344 -6.36 21.29 6.03
CA ASN A 344 -6.45 21.68 7.44
C ASN A 344 -7.89 22.10 7.86
N GLY A 345 -8.91 21.45 7.29
CA GLY A 345 -10.32 21.76 7.57
C GLY A 345 -10.85 23.01 6.88
N ARG A 346 -10.11 23.59 5.93
CA ARG A 346 -10.49 24.78 5.16
C ARG A 346 -10.90 24.42 3.74
N LEU A 347 -11.91 25.12 3.22
CA LEU A 347 -12.31 25.08 1.81
C LEU A 347 -11.89 26.37 1.12
N TYR A 348 -10.98 26.31 0.14
CA TYR A 348 -10.58 27.52 -0.58
C TYR A 348 -11.61 27.93 -1.62
N LEU A 349 -11.79 29.24 -1.81
CA LEU A 349 -12.74 29.77 -2.80
C LEU A 349 -12.44 29.26 -4.21
N LYS A 350 -11.17 29.19 -4.61
CA LYS A 350 -10.78 28.65 -5.92
C LYS A 350 -11.15 27.19 -6.15
N GLU A 351 -11.21 26.38 -5.09
CA GLU A 351 -11.60 24.96 -5.15
C GLU A 351 -13.13 24.84 -5.22
N LEU A 352 -13.84 25.69 -4.47
CA LEU A 352 -15.30 25.77 -4.50
C LEU A 352 -15.84 26.37 -5.80
N LEU A 353 -15.13 27.33 -6.39
CA LEU A 353 -15.63 28.13 -7.51
C LEU A 353 -14.67 28.04 -8.71
N PRO A 354 -14.82 27.00 -9.54
CA PRO A 354 -14.09 26.91 -10.80
C PRO A 354 -14.34 28.14 -11.67
N LYS A 355 -13.31 28.61 -12.39
CA LYS A 355 -13.39 29.80 -13.26
C LYS A 355 -14.51 29.70 -14.30
N GLU A 356 -14.76 28.51 -14.82
CA GLU A 356 -15.82 28.23 -15.79
C GLU A 356 -17.21 28.52 -15.22
N THR A 357 -17.45 28.15 -13.96
CA THR A 357 -18.71 28.46 -13.25
C THR A 357 -18.88 29.97 -13.09
N LEU A 358 -17.82 30.67 -12.69
CA LEU A 358 -17.84 32.13 -12.53
C LEU A 358 -18.10 32.83 -13.87
N GLN A 359 -17.46 32.37 -14.95
CA GLN A 359 -17.67 32.87 -16.30
C GLN A 359 -19.12 32.67 -16.77
N THR A 360 -19.70 31.50 -16.49
CA THR A 360 -21.10 31.20 -16.80
C THR A 360 -22.05 32.17 -16.09
N LEU A 361 -21.75 32.57 -14.85
CA LEU A 361 -22.56 33.55 -14.11
C LEU A 361 -22.42 34.95 -14.71
N ILE A 362 -21.21 35.37 -15.11
CA ILE A 362 -20.99 36.65 -15.80
C ILE A 362 -21.84 36.72 -17.08
N GLU A 363 -21.84 35.65 -17.88
CA GLU A 363 -22.60 35.54 -19.13
C GLU A 363 -24.12 35.58 -18.92
N LYS A 364 -24.61 35.01 -17.80
CA LYS A 364 -26.03 35.09 -17.41
C LYS A 364 -26.47 36.51 -17.01
N GLY A 365 -25.54 37.43 -16.77
CA GLY A 365 -25.82 38.84 -16.50
C GLY A 365 -25.98 39.20 -15.02
N ASN A 366 -26.05 40.50 -14.75
CA ASN A 366 -26.05 41.07 -13.39
C ASN A 366 -27.14 40.47 -12.49
N GLY A 367 -26.76 40.07 -11.28
CA GLY A 367 -27.66 39.44 -10.31
C GLY A 367 -27.83 37.93 -10.48
N SER A 368 -27.18 37.31 -11.48
CA SER A 368 -27.15 35.86 -11.60
C SER A 368 -26.50 35.22 -10.37
N SER A 369 -27.00 34.06 -9.96
CA SER A 369 -26.48 33.35 -8.80
C SER A 369 -26.50 31.84 -8.98
N ILE A 370 -25.67 31.16 -8.21
CA ILE A 370 -25.69 29.72 -8.01
C ILE A 370 -25.69 29.44 -6.51
N SER A 371 -26.44 28.41 -6.11
CA SER A 371 -26.45 27.92 -4.74
C SER A 371 -25.81 26.54 -4.70
N TYR A 372 -25.14 26.26 -3.59
CA TYR A 372 -24.54 24.98 -3.29
C TYR A 372 -25.06 24.47 -1.95
N LYS A 373 -25.23 23.15 -1.87
CA LYS A 373 -25.25 22.39 -0.62
C LYS A 373 -23.82 21.93 -0.36
N LEU A 374 -23.25 22.41 0.74
CA LEU A 374 -21.95 22.03 1.24
C LEU A 374 -22.13 20.93 2.29
N GLU A 375 -21.92 19.69 1.88
CA GLU A 375 -22.16 18.50 2.69
C GLU A 375 -20.87 18.09 3.38
N LEU A 376 -20.82 18.28 4.70
CA LEU A 376 -19.67 17.92 5.53
C LEU A 376 -19.59 16.41 5.72
N THR A 377 -18.40 15.87 5.52
CA THR A 377 -18.15 14.43 5.61
C THR A 377 -17.10 14.09 6.66
N THR A 378 -17.26 12.92 7.28
CA THR A 378 -16.27 12.30 8.15
C THR A 378 -15.20 11.55 7.35
N ALA A 379 -14.16 11.04 8.04
CA ALA A 379 -13.10 10.24 7.41
C ALA A 379 -13.59 8.87 6.85
N ASP A 380 -14.71 8.35 7.34
CA ASP A 380 -15.42 7.18 6.79
C ASP A 380 -16.47 7.55 5.73
N ARG A 381 -16.41 8.80 5.22
CA ARG A 381 -17.26 9.35 4.15
C ARG A 381 -18.72 9.59 4.50
N ARG A 382 -19.16 9.35 5.73
CA ARG A 382 -20.52 9.67 6.16
C ARG A 382 -20.75 11.19 6.09
N VAL A 383 -21.80 11.59 5.38
CA VAL A 383 -22.30 12.96 5.42
C VAL A 383 -23.03 13.17 6.73
N PHE A 384 -22.66 14.21 7.47
CA PHE A 384 -23.24 14.46 8.78
C PHE A 384 -23.82 15.85 8.93
N GLN A 385 -23.61 16.81 8.03
CA GLN A 385 -24.28 18.11 8.06
C GLN A 385 -24.31 18.74 6.67
N VAL A 386 -25.39 19.45 6.35
CA VAL A 386 -25.54 20.21 5.10
C VAL A 386 -25.53 21.71 5.42
N LEU A 387 -24.70 22.46 4.72
CA LEU A 387 -24.56 23.91 4.88
C LEU A 387 -24.87 24.62 3.56
N PRO A 388 -25.83 25.56 3.53
CA PRO A 388 -26.13 26.30 2.30
C PRO A 388 -25.01 27.30 2.01
N PHE A 389 -24.66 27.45 0.74
CA PHE A 389 -23.73 28.47 0.28
C PHE A 389 -24.22 29.11 -1.02
N LYS A 390 -24.08 30.42 -1.17
CA LYS A 390 -24.56 31.15 -2.34
C LYS A 390 -23.48 32.03 -2.95
N VAL A 391 -23.41 32.03 -4.28
CA VAL A 391 -22.55 32.94 -5.05
C VAL A 391 -23.39 33.78 -5.98
N THR A 392 -23.19 35.10 -5.95
CA THR A 392 -23.91 36.05 -6.79
C THR A 392 -22.95 36.89 -7.61
N TYR A 393 -23.21 37.02 -8.91
CA TYR A 393 -22.51 37.97 -9.77
C TYR A 393 -23.16 39.36 -9.67
N LYS A 394 -22.33 40.39 -9.48
CA LYS A 394 -22.73 41.80 -9.63
C LYS A 394 -21.78 42.52 -10.56
N GLU A 395 -22.32 43.32 -11.45
CA GLU A 395 -21.52 44.03 -12.45
C GLU A 395 -20.53 45.01 -11.80
N GLU A 396 -20.97 45.70 -10.73
CA GLU A 396 -20.17 46.68 -9.98
C GLU A 396 -20.50 46.66 -8.48
N PHE A 397 -19.46 46.84 -7.66
CA PHE A 397 -19.46 47.16 -6.23
C PHE A 397 -18.07 47.58 -5.78
#